data_AF-Q0A9K5-F1
#
_entry.id   AF-Q0A9K5-F1
#
_cell.length_a   1.000
_cell.length_b   1.000
_cell.length_c   1.000
_cell.angle_alpha   90.00
_cell.angle_beta   90.00
_cell.angle_gamma   90.00
#
_symmetry.space_group_name_H-M   'P 1'
#
loop_
_entity.id
_entity.type
_entity.pdbx_description
1 polymer ?
#
loop_
_entity_poly.entity_id
_entity_poly.type
_entity_poly.pdbx_seq_one_letter_code
_entity_poly.pdbx_strand_id
1 'polypeptide(L)'
;MDEIDFSRIHTMFRSLVLFDDMFLNMQGMNIAINDSFITDQEYNLLRTYFEIERTPTQQALFVSAQSQMWIFALYELLRTWRHRIRKLKTWRENGAIPHMMRRLQQDQHNLGALMKVRHLERLQEDPEFVALMEAHDAALEPVFRMAESIRINLAKHEIKGKPNAPVRAPGYGRINGMCGALDFELDMGDNTYQLINRRDIAEALRRVGVAPSHQR
;
A
#
# COMPACT_ATOMS: atom_id res chain seq x y z
N MET A 1 -3.62 -9.97 -23.41
CA MET A 1 -3.39 -9.36 -22.09
C MET A 1 -3.40 -7.87 -22.31
N ASP A 2 -4.26 -7.15 -21.61
CA ASP A 2 -4.21 -5.70 -21.63
C ASP A 2 -2.85 -5.23 -21.10
N GLU A 3 -2.28 -4.21 -21.74
CA GLU A 3 -0.98 -3.67 -21.36
C GLU A 3 -1.08 -3.01 -19.97
N ILE A 4 -0.20 -3.43 -19.04
CA ILE A 4 -0.20 -2.91 -17.67
C ILE A 4 0.39 -1.50 -17.66
N ASP A 5 -0.41 -0.50 -17.30
CA ASP A 5 0.09 0.85 -17.06
C ASP A 5 0.80 0.93 -15.69
N PHE A 6 2.12 0.77 -15.71
CA PHE A 6 2.97 0.88 -14.52
C PHE A 6 3.06 2.31 -13.96
N SER A 7 2.76 3.33 -14.75
CA SER A 7 2.77 4.72 -14.28
C SER A 7 1.60 5.01 -13.32
N ARG A 8 0.52 4.23 -13.44
CA ARG A 8 -0.74 4.47 -12.73
C ARG A 8 -0.60 4.45 -11.21
N ILE A 9 0.19 3.54 -10.64
CA ILE A 9 0.39 3.46 -9.18
C ILE A 9 1.06 4.73 -8.65
N HIS A 10 2.12 5.20 -9.33
CA HIS A 10 2.82 6.41 -8.91
C HIS A 10 1.94 7.66 -9.06
N THR A 11 1.23 7.79 -10.19
CA THR A 11 0.27 8.89 -10.42
C THR A 11 -0.83 8.92 -9.36
N MET A 12 -1.37 7.75 -8.99
CA MET A 12 -2.36 7.63 -7.93
C MET A 12 -1.78 8.13 -6.60
N PHE A 13 -0.61 7.64 -6.18
CA PHE A 13 0.02 8.11 -4.94
C PHE A 13 0.25 9.62 -4.94
N ARG A 14 0.81 10.17 -6.02
CA ARG A 14 1.06 11.61 -6.16
C ARG A 14 -0.22 12.44 -6.09
N SER A 15 -1.38 11.86 -6.42
CA SER A 15 -2.67 12.53 -6.38
C SER A 15 -3.29 12.59 -4.99
N LEU A 16 -2.84 11.75 -4.04
CA LEU A 16 -3.39 11.72 -2.68
C LEU A 16 -2.98 12.97 -1.89
N VAL A 17 -3.80 13.35 -0.91
CA VAL A 17 -3.39 14.34 0.10
C VAL A 17 -2.12 13.87 0.83
N LEU A 18 -1.31 14.83 1.27
CA LEU A 18 -0.04 14.62 1.97
C LEU A 18 1.09 14.04 1.11
N PHE A 19 0.85 13.60 -0.13
CA PHE A 19 1.90 13.10 -1.03
C PHE A 19 2.65 14.21 -1.79
N ASP A 20 2.36 15.48 -1.47
CA ASP A 20 3.32 16.59 -1.65
C ASP A 20 4.52 16.46 -0.70
N ASP A 21 4.42 15.66 0.38
CA ASP A 21 5.55 15.28 1.22
C ASP A 21 6.56 14.43 0.44
N MET A 22 7.81 14.89 0.40
CA MET A 22 8.89 14.28 -0.38
C MET A 22 9.13 12.83 0.04
N PHE A 23 9.06 12.52 1.33
CA PHE A 23 9.33 11.19 1.85
C PHE A 23 8.18 10.23 1.56
N LEU A 24 6.92 10.68 1.67
CA LEU A 24 5.77 9.86 1.27
C LEU A 24 5.77 9.62 -0.25
N ASN A 25 6.07 10.67 -1.02
CA ASN A 25 6.16 10.57 -2.48
C ASN A 25 7.25 9.59 -2.92
N MET A 26 8.45 9.69 -2.33
CA MET A 26 9.56 8.77 -2.59
C MET A 26 9.18 7.32 -2.29
N GLN A 27 8.46 7.07 -1.19
CA GLN A 27 7.99 5.72 -0.89
C GLN A 27 6.92 5.23 -1.88
N GLY A 28 6.00 6.10 -2.30
CA GLY A 28 5.04 5.79 -3.37
C GLY A 28 5.72 5.44 -4.69
N MET A 29 6.79 6.17 -5.04
CA MET A 29 7.62 5.89 -6.22
C MET A 29 8.35 4.55 -6.10
N ASN A 30 8.95 4.25 -4.95
CA ASN A 30 9.61 2.96 -4.70
C ASN A 30 8.63 1.78 -4.87
N ILE A 31 7.39 1.93 -4.38
CA ILE A 31 6.34 0.90 -4.57
C ILE A 31 6.01 0.71 -6.05
N ALA A 32 5.88 1.79 -6.82
CA ALA A 32 5.57 1.72 -8.24
C ALA A 32 6.72 1.10 -9.07
N ILE A 33 7.97 1.45 -8.79
CA ILE A 33 9.15 0.87 -9.46
C ILE A 33 9.25 -0.63 -9.16
N ASN A 34 9.10 -1.01 -7.89
CA ASN A 34 9.18 -2.42 -7.52
C ASN A 34 8.01 -3.24 -8.08
N ASP A 35 6.84 -2.63 -8.28
CA ASP A 35 5.71 -3.30 -8.91
C ASP A 35 6.04 -3.75 -10.34
N SER A 36 6.63 -2.89 -11.18
CA SER A 36 7.05 -3.29 -12.54
C SER A 36 8.15 -4.34 -12.51
N PHE A 37 9.17 -4.17 -11.66
CA PHE A 37 10.27 -5.13 -11.56
C PHE A 37 9.77 -6.53 -11.16
N ILE A 38 8.93 -6.63 -10.13
CA ILE A 38 8.39 -7.92 -9.68
C ILE A 38 7.48 -8.52 -10.76
N THR A 39 6.76 -7.68 -11.52
CA THR A 39 5.95 -8.14 -12.65
C THR A 39 6.76 -8.90 -13.68
N ASP A 40 7.92 -8.38 -14.05
CA ASP A 40 8.77 -9.05 -15.02
C ASP A 40 9.29 -10.39 -14.48
N GLN A 41 9.59 -10.46 -13.17
CA GLN A 41 9.99 -11.71 -12.51
C GLN A 41 8.84 -12.73 -12.48
N GLU A 42 7.60 -12.29 -12.25
CA GLU A 42 6.40 -13.15 -12.28
C GLU A 42 6.19 -13.73 -13.69
N TYR A 43 6.29 -12.92 -14.75
CA TYR A 43 6.20 -13.42 -16.12
C TYR A 43 7.33 -14.38 -16.48
N ASN A 44 8.56 -14.09 -16.07
CA ASN A 44 9.71 -14.98 -16.28
C ASN A 44 9.55 -16.31 -15.53
N LEU A 45 9.02 -16.28 -14.30
CA LEU A 45 8.69 -17.48 -13.53
C LEU A 45 7.65 -18.33 -14.23
N LEU A 46 6.57 -17.70 -14.72
CA LEU A 46 5.50 -18.39 -15.43
C LEU A 46 6.00 -19.06 -16.71
N ARG A 47 6.80 -18.34 -17.51
CA ARG A 47 7.43 -18.89 -18.70
C ARG A 47 8.28 -20.11 -18.37
N THR A 48 9.16 -19.99 -17.37
CA THR A 48 10.02 -21.11 -16.95
C THR A 48 9.19 -22.29 -16.45
N TYR A 49 8.12 -22.04 -15.68
CA TYR A 49 7.22 -23.07 -15.18
C TYR A 49 6.59 -23.90 -16.30
N PHE A 50 6.15 -23.24 -17.38
CA PHE A 50 5.62 -23.93 -18.56
C PHE A 50 6.72 -24.67 -19.34
N GLU A 51 7.91 -24.09 -19.49
CA GLU A 51 9.01 -24.71 -20.25
C GLU A 51 9.52 -26.00 -19.62
N ILE A 52 9.62 -26.05 -18.29
CA ILE A 52 10.20 -27.20 -17.58
C ILE A 52 9.14 -28.15 -16.98
N GLU A 53 7.86 -27.83 -17.14
CA GLU A 53 6.69 -28.57 -16.63
C GLU A 53 6.79 -28.95 -15.13
N ARG A 54 7.54 -28.16 -14.37
CA ARG A 54 7.74 -28.35 -12.93
C ARG A 54 7.95 -27.00 -12.27
N THR A 55 7.66 -26.90 -10.98
CA THR A 55 7.94 -25.68 -10.19
C THR A 55 9.44 -25.32 -10.23
N PRO A 56 9.82 -24.16 -10.78
CA PRO A 56 11.19 -23.67 -10.72
C PRO A 56 11.46 -23.12 -9.30
N THR A 57 11.79 -24.02 -8.37
CA THR A 57 11.77 -23.74 -6.92
C THR A 57 12.53 -22.48 -6.52
N GLN A 58 13.74 -22.24 -7.04
CA GLN A 58 14.54 -21.06 -6.68
C GLN A 58 13.88 -19.76 -7.14
N GLN A 59 13.35 -19.72 -8.37
CA GLN A 59 12.65 -18.54 -8.90
C GLN A 59 11.34 -18.31 -8.14
N ALA A 60 10.58 -19.37 -7.85
CA ALA A 60 9.35 -19.29 -7.09
C ALA A 60 9.60 -18.74 -5.67
N LEU A 61 10.64 -19.21 -4.98
CA LEU A 61 11.04 -18.69 -3.67
C LEU A 61 11.44 -17.22 -3.74
N PHE A 62 12.19 -16.82 -4.77
CA PHE A 62 12.59 -15.43 -4.96
C PHE A 62 11.39 -14.52 -5.21
N VAL A 63 10.49 -14.88 -6.13
CA VAL A 63 9.25 -14.14 -6.43
C VAL A 63 8.35 -14.06 -5.20
N SER A 64 8.26 -15.14 -4.41
CA SER A 64 7.54 -15.14 -3.13
C SER A 64 8.09 -14.08 -2.18
N ALA A 65 9.41 -14.09 -1.95
CA ALA A 65 10.06 -13.14 -1.05
C ALA A 65 9.86 -11.69 -1.50
N GLN A 66 10.06 -11.40 -2.79
CA GLN A 66 9.85 -10.06 -3.34
C GLN A 66 8.39 -9.61 -3.21
N SER A 67 7.45 -10.52 -3.46
CA SER A 67 6.01 -10.23 -3.32
C SER A 67 5.65 -9.87 -1.88
N GLN A 68 6.14 -10.64 -0.91
CA GLN A 68 5.92 -10.37 0.52
C GLN A 68 6.54 -9.03 0.94
N MET A 69 7.77 -8.74 0.52
CA MET A 69 8.44 -7.46 0.81
C MET A 69 7.65 -6.27 0.24
N TRP A 70 7.17 -6.39 -1.00
CA TRP A 70 6.35 -5.35 -1.62
C TRP A 70 5.03 -5.12 -0.88
N ILE A 71 4.33 -6.21 -0.52
CA ILE A 71 3.10 -6.17 0.27
C ILE A 71 3.32 -5.46 1.60
N PHE A 72 4.42 -5.79 2.30
CA PHE A 72 4.75 -5.19 3.59
C PHE A 72 5.07 -3.70 3.45
N ALA A 73 5.86 -3.34 2.45
CA ALA A 73 6.20 -1.94 2.17
C ALA A 73 4.95 -1.12 1.83
N LEU A 74 4.05 -1.66 0.99
CA LEU A 74 2.78 -1.01 0.66
C LEU A 74 1.92 -0.82 1.91
N TYR A 75 1.74 -1.87 2.70
CA TYR A 75 0.96 -1.81 3.94
C TYR A 75 1.52 -0.73 4.88
N GLU A 76 2.83 -0.68 5.09
CA GLU A 76 3.46 0.30 5.98
C GLU A 76 3.33 1.74 5.46
N LEU A 77 3.44 1.95 4.15
CA LEU A 77 3.19 3.25 3.53
C LEU A 77 1.76 3.71 3.77
N LEU A 78 0.78 2.87 3.42
CA LEU A 78 -0.64 3.17 3.61
C LEU A 78 -0.96 3.39 5.09
N ARG A 79 -0.50 2.51 5.99
CA ARG A 79 -0.68 2.65 7.44
C ARG A 79 -0.14 3.98 7.95
N THR A 80 1.04 4.37 7.51
CA THR A 80 1.69 5.64 7.89
C THR A 80 0.89 6.84 7.39
N TRP A 81 0.49 6.83 6.13
CA TRP A 81 -0.32 7.89 5.53
C TRP A 81 -1.67 8.05 6.25
N ARG A 82 -2.39 6.95 6.49
CA ARG A 82 -3.66 6.96 7.23
C ARG A 82 -3.51 7.42 8.67
N HIS A 83 -2.43 7.01 9.34
CA HIS A 83 -2.13 7.51 10.68
C HIS A 83 -1.91 9.03 10.69
N ARG A 84 -1.20 9.57 9.69
CA ARG A 84 -1.03 11.03 9.54
C ARG A 84 -2.38 11.73 9.32
N ILE A 85 -3.25 11.21 8.44
CA ILE A 85 -4.60 11.75 8.23
C ILE A 85 -5.39 11.80 9.53
N ARG A 86 -5.47 10.69 10.28
CA ARG A 86 -6.20 10.63 11.55
C ARG A 86 -5.66 11.63 12.56
N LYS A 87 -4.33 11.74 12.66
CA LYS A 87 -3.68 12.67 13.58
C LYS A 87 -4.01 14.13 13.25
N LEU A 88 -4.02 14.50 11.98
CA LEU A 88 -4.41 15.83 11.51
C LEU A 88 -5.88 16.13 11.88
N LYS A 89 -6.80 15.17 11.65
CA LYS A 89 -8.20 15.31 12.05
C LYS A 89 -8.35 15.55 13.55
N THR A 90 -7.72 14.72 14.38
CA THR A 90 -7.74 14.87 15.84
C THR A 90 -7.18 16.22 16.29
N TRP A 91 -6.12 16.72 15.66
CA TRP A 91 -5.57 18.04 15.99
C TRP A 91 -6.51 19.19 15.62
N ARG A 92 -7.26 19.05 14.53
CA ARG A 92 -8.28 20.02 14.14
C ARG A 92 -9.45 20.04 15.13
N GLU A 93 -9.98 18.86 15.47
CA GLU A 93 -11.11 18.71 16.40
C GLU A 93 -10.78 19.27 17.79
N ASN A 94 -9.57 19.03 18.29
CA ASN A 94 -9.14 19.47 19.62
C ASN A 94 -8.54 20.88 19.64
N GLY A 95 -8.55 21.62 18.53
CA GLY A 95 -7.96 22.97 18.44
C GLY A 95 -6.44 23.01 18.68
N ALA A 96 -5.73 21.89 18.53
CA ALA A 96 -4.31 21.77 18.83
C ALA A 96 -3.39 22.32 17.73
N ILE A 97 -3.94 22.71 16.57
CA ILE A 97 -3.16 23.14 15.39
C ILE A 97 -2.18 24.29 15.70
N PRO A 98 -2.59 25.43 16.31
CA PRO A 98 -1.68 26.55 16.54
C PRO A 98 -0.52 26.22 17.49
N HIS A 99 -0.74 25.31 18.44
CA HIS A 99 0.30 24.82 19.33
C HIS A 99 1.28 23.90 18.58
N MET A 100 0.76 22.98 17.75
CA MET A 100 1.59 22.07 16.97
C MET A 100 2.43 22.79 15.91
N MET A 101 1.88 23.82 15.25
CA MET A 101 2.62 24.65 14.30
C MET A 101 3.81 25.34 14.97
N ARG A 102 3.58 26.02 16.12
CA ARG A 102 4.65 26.67 16.89
C ARG A 102 5.77 25.71 17.27
N ARG A 103 5.41 24.50 17.72
CA ARG A 103 6.40 23.46 18.05
C ARG A 103 7.21 23.01 16.84
N LEU A 104 6.58 22.81 15.69
CA LEU A 104 7.27 22.35 14.48
C LEU A 104 8.14 23.44 13.84
N GLN A 105 7.75 24.72 13.96
CA GLN A 105 8.51 25.87 13.48
C GLN A 105 9.84 26.09 14.24
N GLN A 106 10.02 25.46 15.41
CA GLN A 106 11.30 25.49 16.14
C GLN A 106 12.38 24.64 15.44
N ASP A 107 11.99 23.69 14.60
CA ASP A 107 12.90 22.77 13.89
C ASP A 107 13.02 23.15 12.41
N GLN A 108 13.58 24.35 12.15
CA GLN A 108 13.62 24.95 10.80
C GLN A 108 14.53 24.22 9.81
N HIS A 109 15.46 23.39 10.29
CA HIS A 109 16.38 22.62 9.46
C HIS A 109 15.81 21.26 9.05
N ASN A 110 14.69 20.85 9.64
CA ASN A 110 14.06 19.58 9.35
C ASN A 110 13.00 19.74 8.27
N LEU A 111 13.34 19.30 7.05
CA LEU A 111 12.43 19.35 5.90
C LEU A 111 11.08 18.68 6.20
N GLY A 112 11.06 17.59 6.97
CA GLY A 112 9.84 16.92 7.38
C GLY A 112 8.99 17.74 8.36
N ALA A 113 9.59 18.63 9.16
CA ALA A 113 8.85 19.57 10.01
C ALA A 113 8.22 20.69 9.16
N LEU A 114 8.98 21.24 8.20
CA LEU A 114 8.48 22.28 7.28
C LEU A 114 7.26 21.81 6.47
N MET A 115 7.31 20.57 5.94
CA MET A 115 6.19 20.00 5.19
C MET A 115 4.93 19.81 6.06
N LYS A 116 5.11 19.35 7.31
CA LYS A 116 4.00 19.22 8.25
C LYS A 116 3.38 20.57 8.62
N VAL A 117 4.18 21.63 8.74
CA VAL A 117 3.65 22.99 8.97
C VAL A 117 2.75 23.40 7.80
N ARG A 118 3.20 23.20 6.56
CA ARG A 118 2.38 23.48 5.36
C ARG A 118 1.06 22.70 5.34
N HIS A 119 1.08 21.43 5.76
CA HIS A 119 -0.15 20.63 5.87
C HIS A 119 -1.09 21.16 6.95
N LEU A 120 -0.56 21.65 8.07
CA LEU A 120 -1.35 22.27 9.14
C LEU A 120 -1.95 23.61 8.70
N GLU A 121 -1.22 24.41 7.95
CA GLU A 121 -1.72 25.66 7.34
C GLU A 121 -2.90 25.36 6.41
N ARG A 122 -2.73 24.44 5.45
CA ARG A 122 -3.82 23.98 4.57
C ARG A 122 -5.03 23.47 5.37
N LEU A 123 -4.80 22.73 6.45
CA LEU A 123 -5.88 22.21 7.30
C LEU A 123 -6.72 23.31 7.97
N GLN A 124 -6.15 24.49 8.21
CA GLN A 124 -6.86 25.65 8.76
C GLN A 124 -7.53 26.49 7.67
N GLU A 125 -6.86 26.67 6.54
CA GLU A 125 -7.24 27.66 5.52
C GLU A 125 -8.07 27.07 4.37
N ASP A 126 -7.98 25.76 4.14
CA ASP A 126 -8.54 25.08 2.97
C ASP A 126 -9.56 23.99 3.38
N PRO A 127 -10.88 24.29 3.34
CA PRO A 127 -11.93 23.31 3.59
C PRO A 127 -11.94 22.15 2.57
N GLU A 128 -11.50 22.39 1.33
CA GLU A 128 -11.44 21.37 0.28
C GLU A 128 -10.37 20.32 0.62
N PHE A 129 -9.24 20.75 1.20
CA PHE A 129 -8.20 19.83 1.68
C PHE A 129 -8.74 18.80 2.67
N VAL A 130 -9.65 19.20 3.57
CA VAL A 130 -10.29 18.30 4.54
C VAL A 130 -11.20 17.31 3.82
N ALA A 131 -12.03 17.79 2.91
CA ALA A 131 -12.94 16.93 2.14
C ALA A 131 -12.16 15.89 1.32
N LEU A 132 -11.03 16.30 0.72
CA LEU A 132 -10.11 15.41 0.02
C LEU A 132 -9.48 14.38 0.96
N MET A 133 -9.06 14.75 2.17
CA MET A 133 -8.55 13.79 3.15
C MET A 133 -9.55 12.67 3.46
N GLU A 134 -10.84 13.01 3.57
CA GLU A 134 -11.91 12.03 3.78
C GLU A 134 -12.17 11.17 2.55
N ALA A 135 -12.29 11.79 1.39
CA ALA A 135 -12.53 11.09 0.13
C ALA A 135 -11.39 10.12 -0.21
N HIS A 136 -10.13 10.56 -0.05
CA HIS A 136 -8.96 9.72 -0.30
C HIS A 136 -8.86 8.57 0.71
N ASP A 137 -9.07 8.80 2.01
CA ASP A 137 -9.02 7.73 3.02
C ASP A 137 -10.08 6.66 2.78
N ALA A 138 -11.29 7.09 2.37
CA ALA A 138 -12.37 6.18 1.99
C ALA A 138 -12.05 5.41 0.70
N ALA A 139 -11.52 6.08 -0.33
CA ALA A 139 -11.18 5.46 -1.60
C ALA A 139 -10.09 4.38 -1.46
N LEU A 140 -9.15 4.55 -0.52
CA LEU A 140 -8.08 3.59 -0.25
C LEU A 140 -8.42 2.53 0.82
N GLU A 141 -9.56 2.63 1.50
CA GLU A 141 -9.98 1.65 2.51
C GLU A 141 -9.96 0.21 1.96
N PRO A 142 -10.53 -0.12 0.78
CA PRO A 142 -10.55 -1.49 0.28
C PRO A 142 -9.13 -2.06 0.08
N VAL A 143 -8.25 -1.29 -0.57
CA VAL A 143 -6.86 -1.71 -0.84
C VAL A 143 -6.09 -1.86 0.47
N PHE A 144 -6.25 -0.92 1.40
CA PHE A 144 -5.61 -1.01 2.72
C PHE A 144 -6.04 -2.29 3.45
N ARG A 145 -7.32 -2.66 3.38
CA ARG A 145 -7.83 -3.90 3.98
C ARG A 145 -7.26 -5.15 3.32
N MET A 146 -7.14 -5.18 2.00
CA MET A 146 -6.48 -6.28 1.28
C MET A 146 -5.04 -6.44 1.77
N ALA A 147 -4.26 -5.36 1.76
CA ALA A 147 -2.86 -5.34 2.19
C ALA A 147 -2.69 -5.71 3.68
N GLU A 148 -3.57 -5.22 4.55
CA GLU A 148 -3.57 -5.54 5.99
C GLU A 148 -3.84 -7.02 6.24
N SER A 149 -4.88 -7.58 5.61
CA SER A 149 -5.28 -8.98 5.80
C SER A 149 -4.18 -9.94 5.33
N ILE A 150 -3.65 -9.75 4.13
CA ILE A 150 -2.58 -10.61 3.60
C ILE A 150 -1.28 -10.44 4.41
N ARG A 151 -0.95 -9.22 4.86
CA ARG A 151 0.25 -8.97 5.68
C ARG A 151 0.15 -9.69 7.02
N ILE A 152 -1.01 -9.71 7.67
CA ILE A 152 -1.20 -10.44 8.93
C ILE A 152 -1.04 -11.94 8.71
N ASN A 153 -1.67 -12.47 7.67
CA ASN A 153 -1.58 -13.89 7.32
C ASN A 153 -0.12 -14.31 7.06
N LEU A 154 0.62 -13.55 6.24
CA LEU A 154 2.01 -13.81 5.92
C LEU A 154 2.95 -13.66 7.12
N ALA A 155 2.76 -12.62 7.95
CA ALA A 155 3.71 -12.29 9.02
C ALA A 155 3.47 -13.07 10.32
N LYS A 156 2.22 -13.47 10.60
CA LYS A 156 1.86 -14.11 11.86
C LYS A 156 1.40 -15.55 11.72
N HIS A 157 1.10 -16.01 10.50
CA HIS A 157 0.42 -17.29 10.27
C HIS A 157 -0.90 -17.39 11.07
N GLU A 158 -1.53 -16.24 11.27
CA GLU A 158 -2.78 -16.06 12.03
C GLU A 158 -3.87 -15.47 11.15
N ILE A 159 -5.12 -15.74 11.52
CA ILE A 159 -6.29 -15.12 10.93
C ILE A 159 -6.50 -13.74 11.57
N LYS A 160 -6.78 -12.72 10.75
CA LYS A 160 -7.10 -11.37 11.25
C LYS A 160 -8.32 -11.43 12.20
N GLY A 161 -8.13 -10.93 13.42
CA GLY A 161 -9.17 -10.93 14.45
C GLY A 161 -9.28 -12.21 15.29
N LYS A 162 -8.49 -13.24 15.00
CA LYS A 162 -8.40 -14.48 15.79
C LYS A 162 -6.94 -14.81 16.13
N PRO A 163 -6.38 -14.21 17.20
CA PRO A 163 -5.01 -14.52 17.63
C PRO A 163 -4.86 -16.02 17.94
N ASN A 164 -3.71 -16.61 17.61
CA ASN A 164 -3.36 -18.04 17.77
C ASN A 164 -4.17 -19.06 16.95
N ALA A 165 -4.99 -18.65 15.98
CA ALA A 165 -5.66 -19.59 15.07
C ALA A 165 -4.67 -20.08 13.99
N PRO A 166 -4.37 -21.39 13.90
CA PRO A 166 -3.41 -21.92 12.92
C PRO A 166 -3.96 -21.80 11.50
N VAL A 167 -3.21 -21.15 10.62
CA VAL A 167 -3.52 -21.08 9.18
C VAL A 167 -3.08 -22.37 8.47
N ARG A 168 -3.87 -22.83 7.49
CA ARG A 168 -3.71 -24.15 6.82
C ARG A 168 -2.39 -24.32 6.05
N ALA A 169 -1.88 -23.26 5.42
CA ALA A 169 -0.64 -23.27 4.64
C ALA A 169 0.04 -21.88 4.62
N PRO A 170 0.57 -21.41 5.76
CA PRO A 170 1.09 -20.06 5.85
C PRO A 170 2.31 -19.85 4.93
N GLY A 171 2.26 -18.81 4.09
CA GLY A 171 3.36 -18.44 3.20
C GLY A 171 3.58 -19.37 2.01
N TYR A 172 2.79 -20.42 1.83
CA TYR A 172 2.84 -21.28 0.64
C TYR A 172 2.14 -20.58 -0.53
N GLY A 173 2.94 -20.00 -1.42
CA GLY A 173 2.47 -19.36 -2.65
C GLY A 173 2.42 -20.36 -3.81
N ARG A 174 1.26 -20.50 -4.47
CA ARG A 174 1.14 -21.27 -5.72
C ARG A 174 1.34 -20.35 -6.92
N ILE A 175 2.07 -20.79 -7.93
CA ILE A 175 2.25 -20.01 -9.15
C ILE A 175 0.89 -19.87 -9.85
N ASN A 176 0.44 -18.63 -10.02
CA ASN A 176 -0.77 -18.32 -10.74
C ASN A 176 -0.54 -18.54 -12.24
N GLY A 177 -1.27 -19.48 -12.84
CA GLY A 177 -1.10 -19.85 -14.25
C GLY A 177 -1.47 -18.75 -15.25
N MET A 178 -2.13 -17.67 -14.82
CA MET A 178 -2.55 -16.57 -15.68
C MET A 178 -1.54 -15.43 -15.71
N CYS A 179 -0.90 -15.11 -14.59
CA CYS A 179 -0.05 -13.92 -14.46
C CYS A 179 1.33 -14.19 -13.84
N GLY A 180 1.60 -15.38 -13.33
CA GLY A 180 2.88 -15.75 -12.72
C GLY A 180 3.10 -15.24 -11.30
N ALA A 181 2.20 -14.41 -10.79
CA ALA A 181 2.19 -14.01 -9.38
C ALA A 181 1.97 -15.24 -8.48
N LEU A 182 2.35 -15.13 -7.20
CA LEU A 182 2.07 -16.21 -6.25
C LEU A 182 0.75 -15.98 -5.53
N ASP A 183 -0.16 -16.94 -5.67
CA ASP A 183 -1.43 -17.02 -4.96
C ASP A 183 -1.19 -17.49 -3.53
N PHE A 184 -1.56 -16.65 -2.58
CA PHE A 184 -1.54 -16.95 -1.15
C PHE A 184 -2.95 -17.26 -0.65
N GLU A 185 -3.08 -18.24 0.25
CA GLU A 185 -4.34 -18.57 0.90
C GLU A 185 -4.63 -17.58 2.04
N LEU A 186 -5.66 -16.76 1.86
CA LEU A 186 -6.20 -15.88 2.90
C LEU A 186 -7.41 -16.55 3.56
N ASP A 187 -7.24 -16.93 4.82
CA ASP A 187 -8.31 -17.49 5.65
C ASP A 187 -9.30 -16.39 6.08
N MET A 188 -10.59 -16.63 5.86
CA MET A 188 -11.68 -15.69 6.15
C MET A 188 -12.28 -15.89 7.55
N GLY A 189 -11.83 -16.89 8.30
CA GLY A 189 -12.23 -17.16 9.68
C GLY A 189 -13.53 -17.95 9.83
N ASP A 190 -14.21 -18.29 8.74
CA ASP A 190 -15.44 -19.11 8.68
C ASP A 190 -15.17 -20.48 8.03
N ASN A 191 -13.92 -20.96 8.12
CA ASN A 191 -13.45 -22.18 7.46
C ASN A 191 -13.46 -22.10 5.91
N THR A 192 -13.62 -20.89 5.35
CA THR A 192 -13.37 -20.61 3.94
C THR A 192 -12.05 -19.86 3.75
N TYR A 193 -11.49 -19.96 2.55
CA TYR A 193 -10.30 -19.21 2.17
C TYR A 193 -10.51 -18.59 0.78
N GLN A 194 -9.78 -17.52 0.53
CA GLN A 194 -9.69 -16.89 -0.78
C GLN A 194 -8.24 -16.89 -1.22
N LEU A 195 -8.02 -17.01 -2.53
CA LEU A 195 -6.70 -16.80 -3.12
C LEU A 195 -6.53 -15.32 -3.41
N ILE A 196 -5.42 -14.77 -2.94
CA ILE A 196 -5.01 -13.40 -3.23
C ILE A 196 -3.51 -13.41 -3.50
N ASN A 197 -3.11 -12.65 -4.51
CA ASN A 197 -1.71 -12.46 -4.84
C ASN A 197 -1.36 -10.96 -4.83
N ARG A 198 -0.06 -10.67 -4.99
CA ARG A 198 0.45 -9.31 -5.07
C ARG A 198 -0.14 -8.54 -6.26
N ARG A 199 -0.37 -9.21 -7.40
CA ARG A 199 -0.94 -8.61 -8.62
C ARG A 199 -2.35 -8.08 -8.35
N ASP A 200 -3.19 -8.81 -7.63
CA ASP A 200 -4.56 -8.38 -7.30
C ASP A 200 -4.56 -7.05 -6.54
N ILE A 201 -3.62 -6.88 -5.60
CA ILE A 201 -3.47 -5.65 -4.83
C ILE A 201 -2.95 -4.50 -5.71
N ALA A 202 -1.99 -4.79 -6.60
CA ALA A 202 -1.49 -3.81 -7.56
C ALA A 202 -2.59 -3.34 -8.53
N GLU A 203 -3.40 -4.27 -9.06
CA GLU A 203 -4.54 -3.92 -9.92
C GLU A 203 -5.59 -3.12 -9.16
N ALA A 204 -5.87 -3.47 -7.90
CA ALA A 204 -6.77 -2.71 -7.05
C ALA A 204 -6.27 -1.26 -6.87
N LEU A 205 -4.96 -1.06 -6.64
CA LEU A 205 -4.36 0.28 -6.60
C LEU A 205 -4.52 1.04 -7.92
N ARG A 206 -4.28 0.39 -9.07
CA ARG A 206 -4.41 1.05 -10.38
C ARG A 206 -5.83 1.53 -10.66
N ARG A 207 -6.83 0.80 -10.15
CA ARG A 207 -8.26 1.13 -10.28
C ARG A 207 -8.74 2.24 -9.33
N VAL A 208 -7.95 2.61 -8.33
CA VAL A 208 -8.29 3.72 -7.44
C VAL A 208 -8.37 5.02 -8.25
N GLY A 209 -9.58 5.57 -8.35
CA GLY A 209 -9.85 6.88 -8.92
C GLY A 209 -9.94 7.90 -7.80
N VAL A 210 -9.01 8.85 -7.76
CA VAL A 210 -8.97 9.91 -6.75
C VAL A 210 -8.84 11.27 -7.43
N ALA A 211 -9.57 12.26 -6.93
CA ALA A 211 -9.39 13.64 -7.35
C ALA A 211 -7.98 14.11 -6.94
N PRO A 212 -7.25 14.82 -7.83
CA PRO A 212 -5.89 15.26 -7.51
C PRO A 212 -5.88 16.27 -6.37
N SER A 213 -5.04 16.05 -5.36
CA SER A 213 -4.83 16.97 -4.24
C SER A 213 -3.98 18.20 -4.60
N HIS A 214 -3.53 18.28 -5.86
CA HIS A 214 -2.70 19.34 -6.43
C HIS A 214 -3.38 19.89 -7.69
N GLN A 215 -4.16 20.96 -7.55
CA GLN A 215 -4.41 21.90 -8.63
C GLN A 215 -3.67 23.19 -8.31
N ARG A 216 -2.36 23.24 -8.60
CA ARG A 216 -1.58 24.44 -8.97
C ARG A 216 -0.37 24.01 -9.77
#